data_AF-A0A942FCI1-F1
#
_entry.id   AF-A0A942FCI1-F1
#
_cell.length_a   1.000
_cell.length_b   1.000
_cell.length_c   1.000
_cell.angle_alpha   90.00
_cell.angle_beta   90.00
_cell.angle_gamma   90.00
#
_symmetry.space_group_name_H-M   'P 1'
#
loop_
_entity.id
_entity.type
_entity.pdbx_description
1 polymer ?
#
loop_
_entity_poly.entity_id
_entity_poly.type
_entity_poly.pdbx_seq_one_letter_code
_entity_poly.pdbx_strand_id
1 'polypeptide(L)'
;MKTTIEISDALMEQARRLAVRENTTLRALVEQGLHKVIADKKQSARFRLRRASFKGKGLQAPLQDAGWERLRDMAYEGRGG
;
A
#
# COMPACT_ATOMS: atom_id res chain seq x y z
N MET A 1 -3.40 -1.16 -27.61
CA MET A 1 -4.87 -1.35 -27.71
C MET A 1 -5.53 -0.01 -28.00
N LYS A 2 -6.61 0.02 -28.79
CA LYS A 2 -7.45 1.22 -28.99
C LYS A 2 -8.74 1.02 -28.21
N THR A 3 -9.08 2.00 -27.38
CA THR A 3 -10.30 2.00 -26.57
C THR A 3 -10.98 3.34 -26.75
N THR A 4 -12.28 3.33 -26.98
CA THR A 4 -13.12 4.54 -27.02
C THR A 4 -13.73 4.72 -25.64
N ILE A 5 -13.63 5.91 -25.07
CA ILE A 5 -14.19 6.27 -23.76
C ILE A 5 -15.08 7.49 -23.91
N GLU A 6 -16.20 7.51 -23.20
CA GLU A 6 -17.06 8.69 -23.12
C GLU A 6 -16.49 9.66 -22.09
N ILE A 7 -16.37 10.93 -22.47
CA ILE A 7 -15.82 12.00 -21.66
C ILE A 7 -16.64 13.27 -21.92
N SER A 8 -16.93 14.03 -20.86
CA SER A 8 -17.62 15.31 -21.00
C SER A 8 -16.79 16.29 -21.83
N ASP A 9 -17.43 17.06 -22.71
CA ASP A 9 -16.75 18.05 -23.56
C ASP A 9 -15.90 19.04 -22.76
N ALA A 10 -16.41 19.49 -21.61
CA ALA A 10 -15.69 20.40 -20.72
C ALA A 10 -14.34 19.83 -20.27
N LEU A 11 -14.30 18.55 -19.87
CA LEU A 11 -13.06 17.89 -19.43
C LEU A 11 -12.11 17.65 -20.62
N MET A 12 -12.66 17.30 -21.78
CA MET A 12 -11.88 17.08 -22.99
C MET A 12 -11.13 18.36 -23.42
N GLU A 13 -11.79 19.51 -23.34
CA GLU A 13 -11.18 20.81 -23.65
C GLU A 13 -10.10 21.21 -22.64
N GLN A 14 -10.34 20.96 -21.34
CA GLN A 14 -9.31 21.18 -20.31
C GLN A 14 -8.08 20.30 -20.54
N ALA A 15 -8.28 19.01 -20.83
CA ALA A 15 -7.20 18.06 -21.09
C ALA A 15 -6.38 18.44 -22.32
N ARG A 16 -7.02 18.92 -23.40
CA ARG A 16 -6.33 19.44 -24.59
C ARG A 16 -5.46 20.66 -24.27
N ARG A 17 -6.00 21.64 -23.55
CA ARG A 17 -5.25 22.85 -23.16
C ARG A 17 -4.04 22.50 -22.30
N LEU A 18 -4.20 21.55 -21.38
CA LEU A 18 -3.10 21.06 -20.54
C LEU A 18 -2.03 20.36 -21.39
N ALA A 19 -2.44 19.48 -22.30
CA ALA A 19 -1.52 18.77 -23.18
C ALA A 19 -0.67 19.72 -24.02
N VAL A 20 -1.28 20.78 -24.59
CA VAL A 20 -0.55 21.82 -25.33
C VAL A 20 0.43 22.57 -24.42
N ARG A 21 -0.02 22.97 -23.23
CA ARG A 21 0.82 23.70 -22.27
C ARG A 21 2.06 22.91 -21.84
N GLU A 22 1.90 21.61 -21.64
CA GLU A 22 2.97 20.71 -21.20
C GLU A 22 3.73 20.07 -22.36
N ASN A 23 3.46 20.48 -23.60
CA ASN A 23 4.06 19.93 -24.82
C ASN A 23 3.97 18.39 -24.89
N THR A 24 2.80 17.86 -24.53
CA THR A 24 2.48 16.42 -24.53
C THR A 24 1.25 16.14 -25.38
N THR A 25 0.85 14.87 -25.46
CA THR A 25 -0.35 14.46 -26.20
C THR A 25 -1.49 14.15 -25.24
N LEU A 26 -2.73 14.32 -25.70
CA LEU A 26 -3.90 13.90 -24.95
C LEU A 26 -3.85 12.42 -24.56
N ARG A 27 -3.34 11.57 -25.47
CA ARG A 27 -3.14 10.15 -25.22
C ARG A 27 -2.20 9.93 -24.02
N ALA A 28 -1.04 10.58 -24.02
CA ALA A 28 -0.07 10.46 -22.93
C ALA A 28 -0.66 10.94 -21.59
N LEU A 29 -1.40 12.05 -21.61
CA LEU A 29 -2.08 12.58 -20.42
C LEU A 29 -3.12 11.58 -19.86
N VAL A 30 -3.90 10.93 -20.74
CA VAL A 30 -4.88 9.91 -20.34
C VAL A 30 -4.18 8.67 -19.77
N GLU A 31 -3.10 8.20 -20.40
CA GLU A 31 -2.31 7.06 -19.91
C GLU A 31 -1.69 7.36 -18.54
N GLN A 32 -1.12 8.55 -18.34
CA GLN A 32 -0.58 9.00 -17.05
C GLN A 32 -1.65 9.01 -15.95
N GLY A 33 -2.85 9.54 -16.26
CA GLY A 33 -3.98 9.55 -15.33
C GLY A 33 -4.39 8.14 -14.91
N LEU A 34 -4.52 7.21 -15.88
CA LEU A 34 -4.83 5.80 -15.62
C LEU A 34 -3.75 5.13 -14.75
N HIS A 35 -2.48 5.36 -15.05
CA HIS A 35 -1.36 4.83 -14.26
C HIS A 35 -1.43 5.28 -12.80
N LYS A 36 -1.69 6.57 -12.57
CA LYS A 36 -1.80 7.12 -11.21
C LYS A 36 -2.95 6.49 -10.43
N VAL A 37 -4.15 6.42 -11.01
CA VAL A 37 -5.32 5.83 -10.35
C VAL A 37 -5.10 4.34 -10.02
N ILE A 38 -4.45 3.59 -10.92
CA ILE A 38 -4.12 2.18 -10.65
C ILE A 38 -3.10 2.06 -9.52
N ALA A 39 -2.07 2.90 -9.49
CA ALA A 39 -1.06 2.90 -8.44
C ALA A 39 -1.66 3.23 -7.07
N ASP A 40 -2.49 4.28 -7.00
CA ASP A 40 -3.19 4.70 -5.79
C ASP A 40 -4.08 3.56 -5.25
N LYS A 41 -4.80 2.86 -6.14
CA LYS A 41 -5.63 1.70 -5.75
C LYS A 41 -4.82 0.46 -5.37
N LYS A 42 -3.62 0.25 -5.95
CA LYS A 42 -2.73 -0.84 -5.54
C LYS A 42 -2.15 -0.63 -4.16
N GLN A 43 -1.82 0.61 -3.79
CA GLN A 43 -1.27 0.93 -2.47
C GLN A 43 -2.28 0.74 -1.33
N SER A 44 -3.58 0.68 -1.63
CA SER A 44 -4.63 0.50 -0.61
C SER A 44 -4.84 -0.95 -0.16
N ALA A 45 -3.92 -1.89 -0.45
CA ALA A 45 -4.00 -3.21 0.16
C ALA A 45 -3.87 -3.03 1.68
N ARG A 46 -4.97 -3.26 2.42
CA ARG A 46 -4.94 -3.25 3.89
C ARG A 46 -3.76 -4.10 4.36
N PHE A 47 -2.96 -3.53 5.26
CA PHE A 47 -1.88 -4.28 5.90
C PHE A 47 -2.45 -5.60 6.43
N ARG A 48 -1.94 -6.71 5.88
CA ARG A 48 -2.26 -8.05 6.33
C ARG A 48 -1.03 -8.59 7.03
N LEU A 49 -1.06 -8.63 8.35
CA LEU A 49 -0.02 -9.28 9.12
C LEU A 49 0.05 -10.75 8.67
N ARG A 50 1.20 -11.16 8.13
CA ARG A 50 1.46 -12.57 7.84
C ARG A 50 1.26 -13.36 9.13
N ARG A 51 0.64 -14.54 9.06
CA ARG A 51 0.50 -15.43 10.21
C ARG A 51 1.89 -15.66 10.81
N ALA A 52 2.13 -15.04 11.97
CA ALA A 52 3.37 -15.13 12.74
C ALA A 52 3.19 -15.97 14.02
N SER A 53 2.08 -16.70 14.12
CA SER A 53 1.85 -17.67 15.19
C SER A 53 2.86 -18.81 15.09
N PHE A 54 3.51 -19.12 16.21
CA PHE A 54 4.25 -20.36 16.36
C PHE A 54 3.29 -21.51 16.76
N LYS A 55 3.70 -22.77 16.56
CA LYS A 55 2.87 -23.92 17.00
C LYS A 55 2.69 -23.86 18.52
N GLY A 56 1.45 -24.02 19.01
CA GLY A 56 1.14 -24.01 20.45
C GLY A 56 -0.27 -23.51 20.77
N LYS A 57 -0.60 -23.47 22.06
CA LYS A 57 -1.88 -22.95 22.60
C LYS A 57 -1.66 -21.72 23.49
N GLY A 58 -0.89 -20.75 23.00
CA GLY A 58 -0.57 -19.51 23.74
C GLY A 58 0.80 -19.54 24.42
N LEU A 59 0.95 -18.77 25.50
CA LEU A 59 2.20 -18.65 26.25
C LEU A 59 2.55 -19.96 26.98
N GLN A 60 3.85 -20.24 27.12
CA GLN A 60 4.34 -21.34 27.95
C GLN A 60 3.86 -21.12 29.39
N ALA A 61 3.53 -22.20 30.11
CA ALA A 61 2.99 -22.12 31.48
C ALA A 61 3.77 -21.19 32.43
N PRO A 62 5.12 -21.17 32.44
CA PRO A 62 5.89 -20.26 33.29
C PRO A 62 5.76 -18.77 32.94
N LEU A 63 5.21 -18.44 31.77
CA LEU A 63 5.09 -17.10 31.22
C LEU A 63 3.66 -16.56 31.28
N GLN A 64 2.68 -17.35 31.74
CA GLN A 64 1.28 -16.95 31.76
C GLN A 64 1.02 -15.80 32.73
N ASP A 65 1.70 -15.80 33.88
CA ASP A 65 1.60 -14.76 34.92
C ASP A 65 2.87 -13.89 35.00
N ALA A 66 3.75 -13.98 34.00
CA ALA A 66 5.01 -13.24 34.02
C ALA A 66 4.79 -11.76 33.74
N GLY A 67 5.41 -10.91 34.56
CA GLY A 67 5.47 -9.47 34.33
C GLY A 67 6.27 -9.12 33.06
N TRP A 68 6.03 -7.92 32.54
CA TRP A 68 6.65 -7.43 31.31
C TRP A 68 8.19 -7.44 31.36
N GLU A 69 8.78 -7.09 32.49
CA GLU A 69 10.25 -7.07 32.67
C GLU A 69 10.87 -8.44 32.41
N ARG A 70 10.31 -9.49 33.01
CA ARG A 70 10.76 -10.87 32.83
C ARG A 70 10.63 -11.35 31.39
N LEU A 71 9.52 -11.00 30.72
CA LEU A 71 9.30 -11.35 29.32
C LEU A 71 10.35 -10.67 28.41
N ARG A 72 10.65 -9.40 28.67
CA ARG A 72 11.67 -8.65 27.93
C ARG A 72 13.05 -9.28 28.13
N ASP A 73 13.45 -9.51 29.38
CA ASP A 73 14.78 -10.03 29.69
C ASP A 73 15.01 -11.40 29.04
N MET A 74 14.01 -12.29 29.09
CA MET A 74 14.05 -13.59 28.40
C MET A 74 14.12 -13.47 26.86
N ALA A 75 13.47 -12.46 26.27
CA ALA A 75 13.49 -12.27 24.81
C ALA A 75 14.86 -11.82 24.27
N TYR A 76 15.64 -11.13 25.11
CA TYR A 76 16.98 -10.60 24.79
C TYR A 76 18.13 -11.41 25.43
N GLU A 77 17.82 -12.49 26.15
CA GLU A 77 18.81 -13.39 26.74
C GLU A 77 19.78 -13.92 25.66
N GLY A 78 21.08 -13.80 25.92
CA GLY A 78 22.13 -14.23 24.99
C GLY A 78 22.29 -13.36 23.74
N ARG A 79 21.60 -12.21 23.64
CA ARG A 79 21.69 -11.28 22.48
C ARG A 79 22.34 -9.93 22.82
N GLY A 80 22.96 -9.82 24.01
CA GLY A 80 23.54 -8.58 24.54
C GLY A 80 22.42 -7.64 25.02
N GLY A 81 22.25 -7.55 26.34
CA GLY A 81 21.25 -6.70 26.98
C GLY A 81 21.57 -5.21 26.88
#